data_AF-A0A0D6IC14-F1
#
_entry.id   AF-A0A0D6IC14-F1
#
_cell.length_a   1.000
_cell.length_b   1.000
_cell.length_c   1.000
_cell.angle_alpha   90.00
_cell.angle_beta   90.00
_cell.angle_gamma   90.00
#
_symmetry.space_group_name_H-M   'P 1'
#
loop_
_entity.id
_entity.type
_entity.pdbx_description
1 polymer ?
#
loop_
_entity_poly.entity_id
_entity_poly.type
_entity_poly.pdbx_seq_one_letter_code
_entity_poly.pdbx_strand_id
1 'polypeptide(L)'
;MRFSFFKALLACLCGAVLSACTTWDVAMMRHKGKPVNDIVADWGVPDRVYASEDLPIGQLVYMWQTSGEVSWDEAVGTFYVPPPGGVSYGFGNNTGTIYQRRTGVASCYTMLHVDEKGIVVGGELVNNGTTCKMW
;
A
#
# COMPACT_ATOMS: atom_id res chain seq x y z
N MET A 1 10.64 -7.97 42.32
CA MET A 1 10.13 -7.10 41.23
C MET A 1 10.29 -7.78 39.85
N ARG A 2 9.70 -8.96 39.63
CA ARG A 2 9.83 -9.74 38.35
C ARG A 2 8.57 -9.77 37.49
N PHE A 3 7.42 -9.31 38.01
CA PHE A 3 6.12 -9.38 37.33
C PHE A 3 5.81 -8.19 36.39
N SER A 4 6.61 -7.12 36.41
CA SER A 4 6.34 -5.91 35.63
C SER A 4 6.94 -5.93 34.22
N PHE A 5 8.01 -6.71 34.02
CA PHE A 5 8.69 -6.83 32.72
C PHE A 5 7.86 -7.58 31.69
N PHE A 6 7.16 -8.65 32.10
CA PHE A 6 6.31 -9.43 31.20
C PHE A 6 5.11 -8.63 30.67
N LYS A 7 4.52 -7.76 31.49
CA LYS A 7 3.42 -6.88 31.05
C LYS A 7 3.89 -5.83 30.05
N ALA A 8 5.07 -5.26 30.26
CA ALA A 8 5.67 -4.30 29.33
C ALA A 8 6.05 -4.96 28.00
N LEU A 9 6.56 -6.20 28.03
CA LEU A 9 6.90 -6.96 26.82
C LEU A 9 5.65 -7.35 26.01
N LEU A 10 4.57 -7.77 26.68
CA LEU A 10 3.29 -8.05 26.02
C LEU A 10 2.67 -6.80 25.40
N ALA A 11 2.74 -5.64 26.08
CA ALA A 11 2.23 -4.38 25.57
C ALA A 11 3.04 -3.88 24.36
N CYS A 12 4.37 -4.06 24.34
CA CYS A 12 5.20 -3.76 23.18
C CYS A 12 4.97 -4.72 22.02
N LEU A 13 4.69 -6.01 22.28
CA LEU A 13 4.29 -6.97 21.25
C LEU A 13 2.93 -6.62 20.64
N CYS A 14 1.94 -6.20 21.44
CA CYS A 14 0.67 -5.71 20.89
C CYS A 14 0.82 -4.39 20.12
N GLY A 15 1.71 -3.49 20.55
CA GLY A 15 1.98 -2.22 19.85
C GLY A 15 2.74 -2.39 18.53
N ALA A 16 3.69 -3.33 18.46
CA ALA A 16 4.45 -3.61 17.23
C ALA A 16 3.63 -4.38 16.17
N VAL A 17 2.60 -5.12 16.59
CA VAL A 17 1.68 -5.78 15.63
C VAL A 17 0.70 -4.77 15.03
N LEU A 18 0.40 -3.67 15.74
CA LEU A 18 -0.46 -2.58 15.23
C LEU A 18 0.23 -1.69 14.18
N SER A 19 1.57 -1.66 14.11
CA SER A 19 2.29 -0.80 13.17
C SER A 19 2.65 -1.47 11.84
N ALA A 20 2.31 -2.74 11.62
CA ALA A 20 2.81 -3.51 10.48
C ALA A 20 1.77 -3.99 9.46
N CYS A 21 0.46 -3.89 9.73
CA CYS A 21 -0.56 -4.31 8.76
C CYS A 21 -1.79 -3.38 8.77
N THR A 22 -1.63 -2.14 8.32
CA THR A 22 -2.72 -1.41 7.66
C THR A 22 -2.84 -1.92 6.22
N THR A 23 -2.91 -3.24 6.03
CA THR A 23 -3.13 -3.82 4.71
C THR A 23 -4.60 -3.62 4.36
N TRP A 24 -4.86 -3.40 3.07
CA TRP A 24 -6.20 -3.29 2.50
C TRP A 24 -7.16 -4.37 3.04
N ASP A 25 -6.66 -5.59 3.24
CA ASP A 25 -7.44 -6.71 3.78
C ASP A 25 -8.05 -6.43 5.15
N VAL A 26 -7.30 -5.80 6.05
CA VAL A 26 -7.79 -5.46 7.40
C VAL A 26 -8.82 -4.33 7.34
N ALA A 27 -8.60 -3.34 6.49
CA ALA A 27 -9.57 -2.28 6.25
C ALA A 27 -10.86 -2.88 5.66
N MET A 28 -10.74 -3.72 4.63
CA MET A 28 -11.87 -4.40 3.99
C MET A 28 -12.70 -5.22 4.98
N MET A 29 -12.06 -5.94 5.91
CA MET A 29 -12.78 -6.67 6.95
C MET A 29 -13.62 -5.78 7.88
N ARG A 30 -13.27 -4.50 8.05
CA ARG A 30 -14.05 -3.55 8.85
C ARG A 30 -15.25 -2.97 8.11
N HIS A 31 -15.22 -2.98 6.78
CA HIS A 31 -16.24 -2.35 5.93
C HIS A 31 -17.18 -3.36 5.29
N LYS A 32 -16.74 -4.60 5.08
CA LYS A 32 -17.59 -5.67 4.57
C LYS A 32 -18.81 -5.90 5.47
N GLY A 33 -19.99 -5.98 4.85
CA GLY A 33 -21.28 -6.14 5.52
C GLY A 33 -21.92 -4.85 6.00
N LYS A 34 -21.24 -3.69 5.88
CA LYS A 34 -21.81 -2.38 6.20
C LYS A 34 -22.48 -1.75 4.98
N PRO A 35 -23.46 -0.85 5.19
CA PRO A 35 -24.00 -0.06 4.10
C PRO A 35 -22.93 0.89 3.57
N VAL A 36 -22.88 1.02 2.23
CA VAL A 36 -21.93 1.91 1.55
C VAL A 36 -22.10 3.37 1.99
N ASN A 37 -23.30 3.77 2.42
CA ASN A 37 -23.58 5.12 2.89
C ASN A 37 -22.72 5.52 4.11
N ASP A 38 -22.46 4.60 5.03
CA ASP A 38 -21.61 4.86 6.20
C ASP A 38 -20.17 5.15 5.76
N ILE A 39 -19.73 4.49 4.69
CA ILE A 39 -18.40 4.65 4.13
C ILE A 39 -18.29 5.94 3.34
N VAL A 40 -19.31 6.27 2.54
CA VAL A 40 -19.38 7.54 1.81
C VAL A 40 -19.39 8.72 2.78
N ALA A 41 -20.00 8.58 3.95
CA ALA A 41 -19.98 9.60 5.00
C ALA A 41 -18.58 9.81 5.61
N ASP A 42 -17.78 8.74 5.70
CA ASP A 42 -16.43 8.77 6.28
C ASP A 42 -15.36 9.17 5.25
N TRP A 43 -15.42 8.58 4.05
CA TRP A 43 -14.41 8.69 3.00
C TRP A 43 -14.73 9.78 1.98
N GLY A 44 -15.97 10.27 1.96
CA GLY A 44 -16.48 11.20 0.96
C GLY A 44 -17.11 10.52 -0.25
N VAL A 45 -17.57 11.33 -1.20
CA VAL A 45 -18.24 10.86 -2.42
C VAL A 45 -17.23 10.12 -3.32
N PRO A 46 -17.58 8.95 -3.87
CA PRO A 46 -16.72 8.23 -4.81
C PRO A 46 -16.53 9.04 -6.11
N ASP A 47 -15.34 8.96 -6.70
CA ASP A 47 -15.03 9.56 -8.00
C ASP A 47 -15.82 8.90 -9.14
N ARG A 48 -16.10 7.59 -9.01
CA ARG A 48 -16.88 6.85 -9.99
C ARG A 48 -17.68 5.73 -9.36
N VAL A 49 -18.89 5.51 -9.88
CA VAL A 49 -19.71 4.33 -9.60
C VAL A 49 -20.06 3.66 -10.93
N TYR A 50 -19.77 2.37 -11.09
CA TYR A 50 -20.00 1.67 -12.36
C TYR A 50 -20.26 0.17 -12.15
N ALA A 51 -20.93 -0.47 -13.11
CA ALA A 51 -21.05 -1.93 -13.14
C ALA A 51 -19.80 -2.52 -13.81
N SER A 52 -19.23 -3.57 -13.23
CA SER A 52 -18.10 -4.31 -13.82
C SER A 52 -18.57 -5.64 -14.39
N GLU A 53 -18.04 -6.05 -15.54
CA GLU A 53 -18.30 -7.37 -16.13
C GLU A 53 -17.67 -8.52 -15.31
N ASP A 54 -16.66 -8.20 -14.50
CA ASP A 54 -15.97 -9.15 -13.63
C ASP A 54 -16.73 -9.43 -12.32
N LEU A 55 -17.82 -8.71 -12.05
CA LEU A 55 -18.62 -8.87 -10.85
C LEU A 55 -19.96 -9.56 -11.12
N PRO A 56 -20.53 -10.25 -10.13
CA PRO A 56 -21.88 -10.78 -10.22
C PRO A 56 -22.90 -9.69 -10.60
N ILE A 57 -23.88 -10.07 -11.42
CA ILE A 57 -24.99 -9.20 -11.83
C ILE A 57 -25.65 -8.59 -10.58
N GLY A 58 -25.87 -7.28 -10.62
CA GLY A 58 -26.44 -6.52 -9.51
C GLY A 58 -25.41 -5.86 -8.59
N GLN A 59 -24.11 -6.15 -8.75
CA GLN A 59 -23.06 -5.47 -8.00
C GLN A 59 -22.54 -4.24 -8.73
N LEU A 60 -22.24 -3.20 -7.95
CA LEU A 60 -21.64 -1.95 -8.41
C LEU A 60 -20.27 -1.75 -7.76
N VAL A 61 -19.34 -1.21 -8.53
CA VAL A 61 -18.03 -0.77 -8.06
C VAL A 61 -18.12 0.70 -7.69
N TYR A 62 -17.77 1.01 -6.44
CA TYR A 62 -17.58 2.37 -5.93
C TYR A 62 -16.08 2.63 -5.86
N MET A 63 -15.60 3.58 -6.64
CA MET A 63 -14.17 3.84 -6.80
C MET A 63 -13.82 5.24 -6.27
N TRP A 64 -12.78 5.28 -5.44
CA TRP A 64 -12.12 6.51 -5.03
C TRP A 64 -10.68 6.48 -5.53
N GLN A 65 -10.25 7.58 -6.13
CA GLN A 65 -8.92 7.77 -6.65
C GLN A 65 -8.17 8.74 -5.74
N THR A 66 -6.99 8.31 -5.29
CA THR A 66 -6.02 9.22 -4.69
C THR A 66 -4.77 9.28 -5.54
N SER A 67 -4.15 10.45 -5.59
CA SER A 67 -2.82 10.62 -6.16
C SER A 67 -1.90 11.17 -5.08
N GLY A 68 -0.66 10.70 -5.08
CA GLY A 68 0.37 11.15 -4.17
C GLY A 68 1.73 11.23 -4.86
N GLU A 69 2.56 12.18 -4.46
CA GLU A 69 3.96 12.20 -4.86
C GLU A 69 4.69 11.06 -4.15
N VAL A 70 5.31 10.18 -4.94
CA VAL A 70 6.08 9.04 -4.45
C VAL A 70 7.50 9.22 -4.90
N SER A 71 8.43 8.99 -3.97
CA SER A 71 9.85 8.94 -4.29
C SER A 71 10.36 7.51 -4.30
N TRP A 72 11.16 7.15 -5.29
CA TRP A 72 11.90 5.88 -5.30
C TRP A 72 13.34 6.12 -5.71
N ASP A 73 14.23 5.25 -5.23
CA ASP A 73 15.64 5.28 -5.59
C ASP A 73 15.83 4.44 -6.87
N GLU A 74 16.11 5.11 -7.97
CA GLU A 74 16.34 4.48 -9.28
C GLU A 74 17.84 4.24 -9.48
N ALA A 75 18.22 3.02 -9.92
CA ALA A 75 19.60 2.73 -10.26
C ALA A 75 19.96 3.44 -11.59
N VAL A 76 20.82 4.44 -11.51
CA VAL A 76 21.21 5.29 -12.66
C VAL A 76 22.61 4.96 -13.21
N GLY A 77 23.34 4.07 -12.57
CA GLY A 77 24.63 3.61 -13.07
C GLY A 77 25.34 2.66 -12.12
N THR A 78 26.42 2.07 -12.60
CA THR A 78 27.35 1.27 -11.78
C THR A 78 28.76 1.82 -11.95
N PHE A 79 29.55 1.81 -10.88
CA PHE A 79 30.96 2.21 -10.92
C PHE A 79 31.84 1.13 -10.32
N TYR A 80 33.07 1.03 -10.82
CA TYR A 80 34.08 0.10 -10.33
C TYR A 80 35.12 0.86 -9.50
N VAL A 81 35.39 0.38 -8.28
CA VAL A 81 36.48 0.90 -7.45
C VAL A 81 37.68 -0.05 -7.56
N PRO A 82 38.76 0.32 -8.28
CA PRO A 82 39.97 -0.49 -8.30
C PRO A 82 40.64 -0.49 -6.92
N PRO A 83 41.20 -1.63 -6.47
CA PRO A 83 42.05 -1.64 -5.28
C PRO A 83 43.29 -0.74 -5.47
N PRO A 84 43.91 -0.24 -4.37
CA PRO A 84 45.11 0.56 -4.47
C PRO A 84 46.25 -0.28 -5.08
N GLY A 85 46.79 0.15 -6.23
CA GLY A 85 48.01 -0.41 -6.83
C GLY A 85 47.88 -1.25 -8.11
N GLY A 86 46.73 -1.29 -8.81
CA GLY A 86 46.70 -1.96 -10.12
C GLY A 86 45.42 -1.80 -10.94
N VAL A 87 45.60 -1.75 -12.26
CA VAL A 87 44.55 -1.88 -13.29
C VAL A 87 44.12 -3.34 -13.40
N SER A 88 42.82 -3.61 -13.32
CA SER A 88 42.25 -4.93 -13.61
C SER A 88 41.11 -4.81 -14.60
N TYR A 89 41.17 -5.60 -15.67
CA TYR A 89 40.08 -5.85 -16.60
C TYR A 89 39.27 -7.03 -16.07
N GLY A 90 38.08 -6.79 -15.53
CA GLY A 90 37.16 -7.86 -15.13
C GLY A 90 35.97 -7.39 -14.30
N PHE A 91 34.76 -7.79 -14.71
CA PHE A 91 33.55 -7.70 -13.91
C PHE A 91 33.70 -8.59 -12.65
N GLY A 92 33.73 -7.96 -11.47
CA GLY A 92 33.86 -8.64 -10.17
C GLY A 92 33.54 -7.70 -9.00
N ASN A 93 33.34 -8.29 -7.80
CA ASN A 93 32.83 -7.83 -6.48
C ASN A 93 33.01 -6.36 -5.98
N ASN A 94 33.65 -5.46 -6.74
CA ASN A 94 33.91 -4.06 -6.38
C ASN A 94 33.07 -3.07 -7.21
N THR A 95 31.84 -3.46 -7.54
CA THR A 95 30.90 -2.59 -8.25
C THR A 95 29.90 -1.98 -7.29
N GLY A 96 29.86 -0.65 -7.19
CA GLY A 96 28.79 0.08 -6.50
C GLY A 96 27.70 0.49 -7.48
N THR A 97 26.44 0.43 -7.07
CA THR A 97 25.32 0.98 -7.84
C THR A 97 25.05 2.41 -7.38
N ILE A 98 24.99 3.34 -8.32
CA ILE A 98 24.58 4.72 -8.07
C ILE A 98 23.06 4.75 -8.14
N TYR A 99 22.44 5.17 -7.04
CA TYR A 99 21.01 5.42 -7.00
C TYR A 99 20.75 6.92 -7.06
N GLN A 100 19.74 7.31 -7.81
CA GLN A 100 19.21 8.67 -7.82
C GLN A 100 17.76 8.64 -7.36
N ARG A 101 17.44 9.52 -6.41
CA ARG A 101 16.06 9.68 -5.96
C ARG A 101 15.23 10.33 -7.05
N ARG A 102 14.21 9.62 -7.53
CA ARG A 102 13.17 10.13 -8.42
C ARG A 102 11.92 10.46 -7.61
N THR A 103 11.14 11.39 -8.13
CA THR A 103 9.81 11.73 -7.63
C THR A 103 8.83 11.66 -8.79
N GLY A 104 7.74 10.94 -8.61
CA GLY A 104 6.65 10.84 -9.58
C GLY A 104 5.29 10.85 -8.89
N VAL A 105 4.21 10.97 -9.67
CA VAL A 105 2.85 10.88 -9.14
C VAL A 105 2.38 9.43 -9.27
N ALA A 106 2.12 8.77 -8.14
CA ALA A 106 1.44 7.48 -8.15
C ALA A 106 -0.06 7.69 -8.01
N SER A 107 -0.83 7.02 -8.86
CA SER A 107 -2.29 6.94 -8.75
C SER A 107 -2.67 5.66 -8.03
N CYS A 108 -3.63 5.79 -7.13
CA CYS A 108 -4.15 4.75 -6.28
C CYS A 108 -5.66 4.69 -6.44
N TYR A 109 -6.19 3.49 -6.66
CA TYR A 109 -7.62 3.28 -6.78
C TYR A 109 -8.07 2.34 -5.68
N THR A 110 -9.01 2.81 -4.89
CA THR A 110 -9.69 2.01 -3.88
C THR A 110 -11.09 1.74 -4.36
N MET A 111 -11.44 0.47 -4.51
CA MET A 111 -12.69 0.02 -5.10
C MET A 111 -13.46 -0.82 -4.10
N LEU A 112 -14.73 -0.50 -3.87
CA LEU A 112 -15.65 -1.30 -3.08
C LEU A 112 -16.70 -1.93 -3.98
N HIS A 113 -16.96 -3.21 -3.77
CA HIS A 113 -18.01 -3.95 -4.45
C HIS A 113 -19.24 -3.91 -3.57
N VAL A 114 -20.33 -3.37 -4.08
CA VAL A 114 -21.57 -3.11 -3.36
C VAL A 114 -22.70 -3.86 -4.03
N ASP A 115 -23.48 -4.62 -3.24
CA ASP A 115 -24.64 -5.33 -3.76
C ASP A 115 -25.85 -4.41 -4.01
N GLU A 116 -26.91 -4.96 -4.59
CA GLU A 116 -28.15 -4.24 -4.90
C GLU A 116 -28.84 -3.64 -3.66
N LYS A 117 -28.51 -4.12 -2.46
CA LYS A 117 -29.04 -3.62 -1.19
C LYS A 117 -28.18 -2.49 -0.62
N GLY A 118 -27.11 -2.09 -1.31
CA GLY A 118 -26.19 -1.06 -0.86
C GLY A 118 -25.19 -1.57 0.19
N ILE A 119 -24.96 -2.88 0.30
CA ILE A 119 -24.05 -3.48 1.28
C ILE A 119 -22.71 -3.81 0.62
N VAL A 120 -21.61 -3.47 1.30
CA VAL A 120 -20.27 -3.82 0.83
C VAL A 120 -20.03 -5.32 0.96
N VAL A 121 -19.71 -5.98 -0.15
CA VAL A 121 -19.45 -7.43 -0.21
C VAL A 121 -17.98 -7.76 -0.43
N GLY A 122 -17.19 -6.80 -0.92
CA GLY A 122 -15.76 -6.94 -1.14
C GLY A 122 -15.14 -5.64 -1.67
N GLY A 123 -13.93 -5.75 -2.19
CA GLY A 123 -13.26 -4.63 -2.84
C GLY A 123 -11.78 -4.87 -3.07
N GLU A 124 -11.19 -3.97 -3.82
CA GLU A 124 -9.83 -4.07 -4.34
C GLU A 124 -9.07 -2.76 -4.12
N LEU A 125 -7.77 -2.89 -3.91
CA LEU A 125 -6.85 -1.77 -3.90
C LEU A 125 -5.85 -1.94 -5.03
N VAL A 126 -5.90 -1.03 -6.00
CA VAL A 126 -4.91 -0.95 -7.06
C VAL A 126 -3.92 0.13 -6.67
N ASN A 127 -2.73 -0.30 -6.24
CA ASN A 127 -1.63 0.56 -5.83
C ASN A 127 -0.52 0.51 -6.87
N ASN A 128 -0.22 1.64 -7.49
CA ASN A 128 0.84 1.76 -8.50
C ASN A 128 2.12 2.43 -7.95
N GLY A 129 2.46 2.17 -6.68
CA GLY A 129 3.66 2.69 -6.02
C GLY A 129 3.40 3.00 -4.55
N THR A 130 3.62 2.00 -3.69
CA THR A 130 3.88 1.96 -2.22
C THR A 130 3.34 2.99 -1.21
N THR A 131 2.64 4.06 -1.57
CA THR A 131 2.15 5.07 -0.61
C THR A 131 0.78 5.61 -1.00
N CYS A 132 -0.20 4.71 -1.17
CA CYS A 132 -1.60 5.13 -1.25
C CYS A 132 -2.11 5.54 0.13
N LYS A 133 -2.82 6.67 0.19
CA LYS A 133 -3.63 7.00 1.36
C LYS A 133 -4.81 6.03 1.37
N MET A 134 -4.69 4.98 2.17
CA MET A 134 -5.85 4.22 2.63
C MET A 134 -6.46 5.07 3.75
N TRP A 135 -7.59 5.69 3.44
CA TRP A 135 -8.37 6.48 4.39
C TRP A 135 -8.98 5.58 5.48
#